data_AF-A0A3M1U3W0-F1
#
_entry.id   AF-A0A3M1U3W0-F1
#
_cell.length_a   1.000
_cell.length_b   1.000
_cell.length_c   1.000
_cell.angle_alpha   90.00
_cell.angle_beta   90.00
_cell.angle_gamma   90.00
#
_symmetry.space_group_name_H-M   'P 1'
#
loop_
_entity.id
_entity.type
_entity.pdbx_description
1 polymer ?
#
loop_
_entity_poly.entity_id
_entity_poly.type
_entity_poly.pdbx_seq_one_letter_code
_entity_poly.pdbx_strand_id
1 'polypeptide(L)'
;MKSALILALCLLCASLPTATQTTSKPDPYGVDPILDTLAEIDLANQILPLLLTKEQTNEILTIIERTRAAVKEQQKKEADALKALKAEADKVHKEAVEMGKVPSQEFLKKVNDLFATWEKERLNIRAKNTILLMSRIKDILNEGQIKAAIGVVDKVYDEQLKQFVENPTDDQKLSYYAVNVFFNDSAYEFLRKRYAAMK
;
A
#
# COMPACT_ATOMS: atom_id res chain seq x y z
N MET A 1 19.91 4.15 18.08
CA MET A 1 18.42 4.10 18.09
C MET A 1 17.76 5.09 17.12
N LYS A 2 18.43 5.58 16.07
CA LYS A 2 17.81 6.50 15.08
C LYS A 2 17.19 5.78 13.86
N SER A 3 17.62 4.55 13.58
CA SER A 3 17.10 3.75 12.45
C SER A 3 15.73 3.10 12.71
N ALA A 4 15.29 3.01 13.97
CA ALA A 4 14.00 2.42 14.33
C ALA A 4 12.81 3.38 14.09
N LEU A 5 13.06 4.70 14.16
CA LEU A 5 12.02 5.72 13.99
C LEU A 5 11.60 5.88 12.51
N ILE A 6 12.54 5.69 11.59
CA ILE A 6 12.30 5.77 10.13
C ILE A 6 11.41 4.61 9.66
N LEU A 7 11.57 3.41 10.26
CA LEU A 7 10.75 2.25 9.93
C LEU A 7 9.32 2.37 10.48
N ALA A 8 9.18 2.88 11.72
CA ALA A 8 7.88 3.03 12.37
C ALA A 8 6.96 4.03 11.64
N LEU A 9 7.51 5.13 11.12
CA LEU A 9 6.75 6.15 10.39
C LEU A 9 6.14 5.64 9.07
N CYS A 10 6.89 4.80 8.34
CA CYS A 10 6.43 4.18 7.10
C CYS A 10 5.39 3.07 7.30
N LEU A 11 5.36 2.47 8.50
CA LEU A 11 4.43 1.39 8.84
C LEU A 11 3.02 1.90 9.17
N LEU A 12 2.91 3.13 9.72
CA LEU A 12 1.65 3.72 10.17
C LEU A 12 0.78 4.33 9.06
N CYS A 13 1.32 4.70 7.90
CA CYS A 13 0.53 5.39 6.85
C CYS A 13 0.15 4.54 5.63
N ALA A 14 0.69 3.34 5.45
CA ALA A 14 0.44 2.57 4.22
C ALA A 14 -0.75 1.62 4.36
N SER A 15 -1.99 2.13 4.50
CA SER A 15 -3.17 1.30 4.21
C SER A 15 -3.18 0.95 2.73
N LEU A 16 -2.35 -0.02 2.32
CA LEU A 16 -2.41 -0.63 1.00
C LEU A 16 -3.83 -1.16 0.84
N PRO A 17 -4.58 -0.73 -0.19
CA PRO A 17 -5.88 -1.30 -0.46
C PRO A 17 -5.69 -2.79 -0.67
N THR A 18 -6.42 -3.59 0.10
CA THR A 18 -6.74 -4.94 -0.30
C THR A 18 -7.28 -4.86 -1.72
N ALA A 19 -6.57 -5.47 -2.68
CA ALA A 19 -7.08 -5.74 -4.01
C ALA A 19 -8.23 -6.75 -3.93
N THR A 20 -9.32 -6.38 -3.27
CA THR A 20 -10.63 -6.96 -3.52
C THR A 20 -10.99 -6.56 -4.93
N GLN A 21 -11.29 -7.54 -5.78
CA GLN A 21 -12.03 -7.27 -7.02
C GLN A 21 -13.21 -6.38 -6.63
N THR A 22 -13.14 -5.11 -7.02
CA THR A 22 -14.22 -4.17 -6.85
C THR A 22 -15.34 -4.73 -7.71
N THR A 23 -16.26 -5.49 -7.12
CA THR A 23 -17.64 -5.42 -7.58
C THR A 23 -17.97 -3.95 -7.45
N SER A 24 -17.88 -3.21 -8.56
CA SER A 24 -18.19 -1.78 -8.60
C SER A 24 -19.50 -1.63 -7.84
N LYS A 25 -19.44 -1.00 -6.65
CA LYS A 25 -20.68 -0.60 -6.00
C LYS A 25 -21.44 0.21 -7.05
N PRO A 26 -22.77 0.04 -7.18
CA PRO A 26 -23.53 0.94 -8.01
C PRO A 26 -23.18 2.35 -7.55
N ASP A 27 -22.78 3.21 -8.49
CA ASP A 27 -22.56 4.63 -8.26
C ASP A 27 -23.85 5.36 -8.64
N PRO A 28 -24.85 5.43 -7.74
CA PRO A 28 -26.15 6.00 -8.06
C PRO A 28 -26.07 7.50 -8.37
N TYR A 29 -24.93 8.15 -8.10
CA TYR A 29 -24.77 9.60 -8.24
C TYR A 29 -23.78 9.98 -9.36
N GLY A 30 -23.10 9.03 -9.99
CA GLY A 30 -22.14 9.29 -11.06
C GLY A 30 -20.89 10.05 -10.60
N VAL A 31 -20.51 9.90 -9.32
CA VAL A 31 -19.40 10.62 -8.69
C VAL A 31 -18.05 9.91 -8.89
N ASP A 32 -18.04 8.58 -9.04
CA ASP A 32 -16.81 7.80 -9.14
C ASP A 32 -15.91 8.24 -10.32
N PRO A 33 -16.43 8.49 -11.55
CA PRO A 33 -15.60 8.98 -12.65
C PRO A 33 -14.97 10.36 -12.39
N ILE A 34 -15.65 11.21 -11.62
CA ILE A 34 -15.15 12.53 -11.23
C ILE A 34 -14.01 12.37 -10.23
N LEU A 35 -14.18 11.51 -9.23
CA LEU A 35 -13.13 11.21 -8.24
C LEU A 35 -11.88 10.61 -8.89
N ASP A 36 -12.05 9.69 -9.83
CA ASP A 36 -10.94 9.09 -10.59
C ASP A 36 -10.17 10.15 -11.38
N THR A 37 -10.88 11.08 -12.03
CA THR A 37 -10.27 12.19 -12.77
C THR A 37 -9.48 13.11 -11.85
N LEU A 38 -10.05 13.47 -10.69
CA LEU A 38 -9.36 14.30 -9.70
C LEU A 38 -8.12 13.60 -9.13
N ALA A 39 -8.18 12.29 -8.89
CA ALA A 39 -7.04 11.50 -8.44
C ALA A 39 -5.93 11.45 -9.50
N GLU A 40 -6.27 11.32 -10.79
CA GLU A 40 -5.28 11.34 -11.88
C GLU A 40 -4.61 12.72 -12.00
N ILE A 41 -5.36 13.81 -11.82
CA ILE A 41 -4.82 15.19 -11.80
C ILE A 41 -3.87 15.38 -10.61
N ASP A 42 -4.24 14.92 -9.41
CA ASP A 42 -3.41 15.02 -8.21
C ASP A 42 -2.09 14.25 -8.37
N LEU A 43 -2.16 13.01 -8.89
CA LEU A 43 -0.97 12.22 -9.22
C LEU A 43 -0.10 12.88 -10.29
N ALA A 44 -0.70 13.51 -11.30
CA ALA A 44 0.04 14.25 -12.30
C ALA A 44 0.81 15.42 -11.68
N ASN A 45 0.19 16.17 -10.77
CA ASN A 45 0.82 17.26 -10.04
C ASN A 45 2.00 16.78 -9.15
N GLN A 46 1.93 15.55 -8.64
CA GLN A 46 2.98 14.98 -7.79
C GLN A 46 4.13 14.36 -8.60
N ILE A 47 3.83 13.71 -9.73
CA ILE A 47 4.80 12.88 -10.47
C ILE A 47 5.44 13.65 -11.65
N LEU A 48 4.68 14.46 -12.39
CA LEU A 48 5.22 15.15 -13.58
C LEU A 48 6.40 16.08 -13.30
N PRO A 49 6.49 16.80 -12.16
CA PRO A 49 7.64 17.64 -11.84
C PRO A 49 8.98 16.88 -11.77
N LEU A 50 8.94 15.56 -11.59
CA LEU A 50 10.15 14.72 -11.59
C LEU A 50 10.76 14.55 -12.98
N LEU A 51 10.02 14.80 -14.06
CA LEU A 51 10.49 14.62 -15.44
C LEU A 51 11.19 13.24 -15.63
N LEU A 52 10.57 12.18 -15.13
CA LEU A 52 11.13 10.82 -15.16
C LEU A 52 11.44 10.40 -16.61
N THR A 53 12.61 9.81 -16.81
CA THR A 53 12.92 9.15 -18.09
C THR A 53 12.14 7.85 -18.23
N LYS A 54 12.12 7.30 -19.44
CA LYS A 54 11.48 6.01 -19.73
C LYS A 54 12.12 4.88 -18.93
N GLU A 55 13.44 4.89 -18.78
CA GLU A 55 14.23 3.93 -18.01
C GLU A 55 13.89 4.03 -16.51
N GLN A 56 13.91 5.25 -15.95
CA GLN A 56 13.54 5.48 -14.54
C GLN A 56 12.11 5.03 -14.25
N THR A 57 11.18 5.34 -15.16
CA THR A 57 9.77 4.93 -15.05
C THR A 57 9.65 3.40 -15.06
N ASN A 58 10.38 2.72 -15.95
CA ASN A 58 10.38 1.26 -16.02
C ASN A 58 10.94 0.61 -14.75
N GLU A 59 12.00 1.17 -14.16
CA GLU A 59 12.55 0.66 -12.89
C GLU A 59 11.57 0.81 -11.74
N ILE A 60 10.90 1.96 -11.63
CA ILE A 60 9.87 2.20 -10.61
C ILE A 60 8.70 1.23 -10.80
N LEU A 61 8.18 1.08 -12.03
CA LEU A 61 7.11 0.13 -12.35
C LEU A 61 7.50 -1.31 -11.97
N THR A 62 8.72 -1.72 -12.30
CA THR A 62 9.24 -3.06 -11.97
C THR A 62 9.26 -3.29 -10.45
N ILE A 63 9.63 -2.29 -9.66
CA ILE A 63 9.60 -2.38 -8.19
C ILE A 63 8.16 -2.53 -7.70
N ILE A 64 7.24 -1.70 -8.19
CA ILE A 64 5.81 -1.76 -7.81
C ILE A 64 5.20 -3.12 -8.18
N GLU A 65 5.54 -3.70 -9.32
CA GLU A 65 5.05 -5.01 -9.72
C GLU A 65 5.53 -6.13 -8.80
N ARG A 66 6.80 -6.07 -8.38
CA ARG A 66 7.37 -7.02 -7.41
C ARG A 66 6.67 -6.93 -6.05
N THR A 67 6.40 -5.71 -5.57
CA THR A 67 5.70 -5.52 -4.29
C THR A 67 4.26 -5.99 -4.36
N ARG A 68 3.56 -5.74 -5.48
CA ARG A 68 2.22 -6.26 -5.75
C ARG A 68 2.17 -7.78 -5.83
N ALA A 69 3.17 -8.42 -6.44
CA ALA A 69 3.26 -9.87 -6.50
C ALA A 69 3.38 -10.49 -5.10
N ALA A 70 4.21 -9.91 -4.21
CA ALA A 70 4.35 -10.38 -2.83
C ALA A 70 3.04 -10.28 -2.04
N VAL A 71 2.28 -9.19 -2.24
CA VAL A 71 0.95 -9.03 -1.61
C VAL A 71 -0.03 -10.07 -2.13
N LYS A 72 -0.07 -10.32 -3.45
CA LYS A 72 -0.94 -11.34 -4.05
C LYS A 72 -0.63 -12.75 -3.56
N GLU A 73 0.65 -13.07 -3.38
CA GLU A 73 1.07 -14.36 -2.84
C GLU A 73 0.56 -14.56 -1.39
N GLN A 74 0.65 -13.52 -0.57
CA GLN A 74 0.11 -13.54 0.79
C GLN A 74 -1.41 -13.70 0.80
N GLN A 75 -2.13 -12.93 -0.02
CA GLN A 75 -3.58 -13.05 -0.15
C GLN A 75 -3.99 -14.46 -0.56
N LYS A 76 -3.23 -15.12 -1.44
CA LYS A 76 -3.46 -16.51 -1.81
C LYS A 76 -3.30 -17.46 -0.62
N LYS A 77 -2.22 -17.32 0.16
CA LYS A 77 -1.98 -18.14 1.38
C LYS A 77 -3.12 -17.99 2.38
N GLU A 78 -3.57 -16.76 2.63
CA GLU A 78 -4.69 -16.47 3.53
C GLU A 78 -6.00 -17.07 3.02
N ALA A 79 -6.29 -16.92 1.72
CA ALA A 79 -7.48 -17.50 1.10
C ALA A 79 -7.50 -19.04 1.18
N ASP A 80 -6.36 -19.68 0.95
CA ASP A 80 -6.23 -21.14 1.02
C ASP A 80 -6.41 -21.65 2.46
N ALA A 81 -5.89 -20.92 3.46
CA ALA A 81 -6.11 -21.22 4.88
C ALA A 81 -7.58 -21.03 5.31
N LEU A 82 -8.27 -19.98 4.83
CA LEU A 82 -9.71 -19.81 5.07
C LEU A 82 -10.54 -20.93 4.46
N LYS A 83 -10.22 -21.35 3.23
CA LYS A 83 -10.90 -22.48 2.57
C LYS A 83 -10.73 -23.77 3.37
N ALA A 84 -9.54 -24.02 3.91
CA ALA A 84 -9.28 -25.18 4.75
C ALA A 84 -10.09 -25.15 6.07
N LEU A 85 -10.37 -23.97 6.61
CA LEU A 85 -11.16 -23.79 7.84
C LEU A 85 -12.68 -23.89 7.61
N LYS A 86 -13.14 -23.74 6.34
CA LYS A 86 -14.56 -23.55 6.02
C LYS A 86 -15.49 -24.59 6.66
N ALA A 87 -15.20 -25.88 6.50
CA ALA A 87 -16.10 -26.93 6.99
C ALA A 87 -16.27 -26.90 8.52
N GLU A 88 -15.18 -26.62 9.25
CA GLU A 88 -15.20 -26.47 10.71
C GLU A 88 -15.96 -25.19 11.11
N ALA A 89 -15.71 -24.08 10.43
CA ALA A 89 -16.39 -22.82 10.67
C ALA A 89 -17.90 -22.91 10.42
N ASP A 90 -18.33 -23.56 9.34
CA ASP A 90 -19.75 -23.77 9.03
C ASP A 90 -20.43 -24.61 10.13
N LYS A 91 -19.75 -25.65 10.62
CA LYS A 91 -20.24 -26.48 11.73
C LYS A 91 -20.38 -25.67 13.01
N VAL A 92 -19.35 -24.94 13.41
CA VAL A 92 -19.36 -24.11 14.63
C VAL A 92 -20.42 -23.03 14.54
N HIS A 93 -20.59 -22.41 13.37
CA HIS A 93 -21.63 -21.42 13.13
C HIS A 93 -23.03 -22.00 13.33
N LYS A 94 -23.29 -23.18 12.75
CA LYS A 94 -24.56 -23.89 12.92
C LYS A 94 -24.84 -24.22 14.39
N GLU A 95 -23.87 -24.78 15.09
CA GLU A 95 -24.00 -25.11 16.52
C GLU A 95 -24.25 -23.86 17.38
N ALA A 96 -23.62 -22.73 17.06
CA ALA A 96 -23.81 -21.48 17.79
C ALA A 96 -25.16 -20.82 17.51
N VAL A 97 -25.55 -20.69 16.25
CA VAL A 97 -26.75 -19.93 15.85
C VAL A 97 -28.03 -20.75 16.02
N GLU A 98 -28.01 -22.03 15.65
CA GLU A 98 -29.23 -22.86 15.69
C GLU A 98 -29.39 -23.57 17.05
N MET A 99 -28.29 -23.91 17.73
CA MET A 99 -28.34 -24.71 18.96
C MET A 99 -27.94 -23.94 20.21
N GLY A 100 -27.58 -22.66 20.09
CA GLY A 100 -27.17 -21.82 21.23
C GLY A 100 -25.88 -22.30 21.91
N LYS A 101 -25.06 -23.12 21.24
CA LYS A 101 -23.80 -23.63 21.79
C LYS A 101 -22.69 -22.60 21.63
N VAL A 102 -22.08 -22.22 22.74
CA VAL A 102 -20.90 -21.33 22.70
C VAL A 102 -19.76 -22.04 21.96
N PRO A 103 -19.12 -21.39 20.96
CA PRO A 103 -17.93 -21.92 20.29
C PRO A 103 -16.83 -22.34 21.27
N SER A 104 -16.11 -23.42 20.98
CA SER A 104 -15.04 -23.89 21.86
C SER A 104 -13.90 -22.87 21.94
N GLN A 105 -13.24 -22.83 23.11
CA GLN A 105 -12.05 -21.99 23.30
C GLN A 105 -10.91 -22.39 22.35
N GLU A 106 -10.82 -23.67 21.98
CA GLU A 106 -9.85 -24.16 20.99
C GLU A 106 -10.09 -23.56 19.60
N PHE A 107 -11.34 -23.57 19.12
CA PHE A 107 -11.70 -22.96 17.83
C PHE A 107 -11.44 -21.46 17.83
N LEU A 108 -11.87 -20.76 18.88
CA LEU A 108 -11.64 -19.32 19.03
C LEU A 108 -10.15 -18.98 19.06
N LYS A 109 -9.34 -19.76 19.80
CA LYS A 109 -7.89 -19.59 19.83
C LYS A 109 -7.26 -19.82 18.45
N LYS A 110 -7.65 -20.88 17.75
CA LYS A 110 -7.17 -21.19 16.39
C LYS A 110 -7.42 -20.03 15.42
N VAL A 111 -8.63 -19.46 15.44
CA VAL A 111 -9.00 -18.30 14.60
C VAL A 111 -8.19 -17.07 14.98
N ASN A 112 -8.05 -16.78 16.27
CA ASN A 112 -7.27 -15.64 16.75
C ASN A 112 -5.78 -15.74 16.36
N ASP A 113 -5.17 -16.92 16.55
CA ASP A 113 -3.77 -17.16 16.19
C ASP A 113 -3.54 -17.01 14.68
N LEU A 114 -4.50 -17.47 13.87
CA LEU A 114 -4.48 -17.33 12.42
C LEU A 114 -4.48 -15.85 12.00
N PHE A 115 -5.41 -15.05 12.53
CA PHE A 115 -5.46 -13.61 12.23
C PHE A 115 -4.25 -12.85 12.75
N ALA A 116 -3.75 -13.18 13.95
CA ALA A 116 -2.55 -12.56 14.50
C ALA A 116 -1.31 -12.86 13.64
N THR A 117 -1.22 -14.07 13.09
CA THR A 117 -0.15 -14.47 12.17
C THR A 117 -0.22 -13.66 10.89
N TRP A 118 -1.40 -13.55 10.27
CA TRP A 118 -1.57 -12.79 9.02
C TRP A 118 -1.28 -11.31 9.20
N GLU A 119 -1.69 -10.71 10.32
CA GLU A 119 -1.39 -9.31 10.59
C GLU A 119 0.13 -9.08 10.64
N LYS A 120 0.86 -9.95 11.35
CA LYS A 120 2.33 -9.89 11.39
C LYS A 120 2.96 -10.09 10.00
N GLU A 121 2.45 -11.02 9.21
CA GLU A 121 2.94 -11.28 7.84
C GLU A 121 2.69 -10.10 6.91
N ARG A 122 1.49 -9.52 6.94
CA ARG A 122 1.13 -8.31 6.17
C ARG A 122 2.00 -7.12 6.55
N LEU A 123 2.23 -6.88 7.85
CA LEU A 123 3.14 -5.85 8.34
C LEU A 123 4.58 -6.07 7.85
N ASN A 124 5.06 -7.32 7.88
CA ASN A 124 6.39 -7.65 7.38
C ASN A 124 6.52 -7.43 5.86
N ILE A 125 5.51 -7.80 5.08
CA ILE A 125 5.49 -7.55 3.63
C ILE A 125 5.50 -6.05 3.35
N ARG A 126 4.67 -5.28 4.06
CA ARG A 126 4.65 -3.82 3.97
C ARG A 126 6.02 -3.23 4.27
N ALA A 127 6.64 -3.60 5.39
CA ALA A 127 7.98 -3.13 5.76
C ALA A 127 9.03 -3.46 4.69
N LYS A 128 9.05 -4.70 4.18
CA LYS A 128 9.96 -5.12 3.11
C LYS A 128 9.75 -4.33 1.83
N ASN A 129 8.51 -4.12 1.43
CA ASN A 129 8.15 -3.37 0.23
C ASN A 129 8.61 -1.90 0.34
N THR A 130 8.37 -1.27 1.49
CA THR A 130 8.84 0.10 1.73
C THR A 130 10.35 0.20 1.74
N ILE A 131 11.06 -0.71 2.42
CA ILE A 131 12.54 -0.73 2.41
C ILE A 131 13.07 -0.90 0.99
N LEU A 132 12.47 -1.79 0.19
CA LEU A 132 12.88 -2.03 -1.19
C LEU A 132 12.72 -0.77 -2.05
N LEU A 133 11.61 -0.05 -1.93
CA LEU A 133 11.42 1.18 -2.69
C LEU A 133 12.37 2.28 -2.21
N MET A 134 12.50 2.47 -0.90
CA MET A 134 13.37 3.49 -0.32
C MET A 134 14.84 3.27 -0.66
N SER A 135 15.32 2.03 -0.65
CA SER A 135 16.71 1.73 -0.98
C SER A 135 17.02 2.01 -2.45
N ARG A 136 16.01 1.89 -3.32
CA ARG A 136 16.18 2.03 -4.77
C ARG A 136 15.85 3.43 -5.29
N ILE A 137 14.98 4.18 -4.63
CA ILE A 137 14.53 5.47 -5.17
C ILE A 137 15.67 6.49 -5.27
N LYS A 138 16.64 6.44 -4.35
CA LYS A 138 17.85 7.28 -4.40
C LYS A 138 18.82 6.88 -5.50
N ASP A 139 18.78 5.63 -5.94
CA ASP A 139 19.60 5.14 -7.05
C ASP A 139 18.95 5.49 -8.40
N ILE A 140 17.60 5.53 -8.45
CA ILE A 140 16.82 5.80 -9.65
C ILE A 140 16.75 7.30 -9.93
N LEU A 141 16.50 8.11 -8.91
CA LEU A 141 16.31 9.56 -9.05
C LEU A 141 17.63 10.31 -8.92
N ASN A 142 17.83 11.32 -9.77
CA ASN A 142 18.93 12.26 -9.60
C ASN A 142 18.63 13.32 -8.52
N GLU A 143 19.63 14.10 -8.12
CA GLU A 143 19.51 15.09 -7.05
C GLU A 143 18.40 16.14 -7.30
N GLY A 144 18.24 16.59 -8.55
CA GLY A 144 17.19 17.53 -8.92
C GLY A 144 15.78 16.94 -8.76
N GLN A 145 15.63 15.68 -9.13
CA GLN A 145 14.37 14.93 -8.97
C GLN A 145 14.06 14.66 -7.50
N ILE A 146 15.07 14.33 -6.70
CA ILE A 146 14.91 14.17 -5.25
C ILE A 146 14.42 15.47 -4.61
N LYS A 147 15.01 16.61 -4.97
CA LYS A 147 14.56 17.93 -4.50
C LYS A 147 13.12 18.24 -4.93
N ALA A 148 12.75 17.86 -6.15
CA ALA A 148 11.37 18.04 -6.62
C ALA A 148 10.38 17.16 -5.84
N ALA A 149 10.72 15.90 -5.56
CA ALA A 149 9.92 15.02 -4.71
C ALA A 149 9.72 15.59 -3.30
N ILE A 150 10.80 16.09 -2.69
CA ILE A 150 10.74 16.74 -1.37
C ILE A 150 9.86 17.99 -1.42
N GLY A 151 9.99 18.81 -2.46
CA GLY A 151 9.15 20.00 -2.64
C GLY A 151 7.66 19.68 -2.78
N VAL A 152 7.30 18.52 -3.34
CA VAL A 152 5.91 18.04 -3.33
C VAL A 152 5.45 17.73 -1.91
N VAL A 153 6.28 17.07 -1.10
CA VAL A 153 5.96 16.83 0.32
C VAL A 153 5.74 18.12 1.06
N ASP A 154 6.63 19.09 0.91
CA ASP A 154 6.53 20.39 1.59
C ASP A 154 5.28 21.18 1.18
N LYS A 155 4.81 21.01 -0.05
CA LYS A 155 3.64 21.74 -0.56
C LYS A 155 2.31 21.04 -0.28
N VAL A 156 2.29 19.72 -0.39
CA VAL A 156 1.04 18.93 -0.42
C VAL A 156 0.83 18.16 0.88
N TYR A 157 1.90 17.70 1.51
CA TYR A 157 1.86 16.71 2.59
C TYR A 157 2.44 17.19 3.92
N ASP A 158 2.91 18.43 4.02
CA ASP A 158 3.66 18.94 5.17
C ASP A 158 2.90 18.78 6.49
N GLU A 159 1.64 19.22 6.53
CA GLU A 159 0.78 19.09 7.71
C GLU A 159 0.52 17.63 8.10
N GLN A 160 0.36 16.74 7.12
CA GLN A 160 0.13 15.32 7.39
C GLN A 160 1.40 14.65 7.92
N LEU A 161 2.56 14.99 7.38
CA LEU A 161 3.84 14.46 7.85
C LEU A 161 4.17 14.97 9.26
N LYS A 162 3.88 16.24 9.55
CA LYS A 162 4.12 16.88 10.86
C LYS A 162 3.30 16.29 12.00
N GLN A 163 2.16 15.64 11.70
CA GLN A 163 1.40 14.88 12.71
C GLN A 163 2.21 13.73 13.32
N PHE A 164 3.25 13.27 12.62
CA PHE A 164 4.08 12.16 13.06
C PHE A 164 5.52 12.58 13.39
N VAL A 165 6.05 13.60 12.71
CA VAL A 165 7.42 14.09 12.92
C VAL A 165 7.44 15.61 12.84
N GLU A 166 7.68 16.26 13.97
CA GLU A 166 7.60 17.73 14.12
C GLU A 166 8.58 18.51 13.21
N ASN A 167 9.67 17.89 12.76
CA ASN A 167 10.62 18.45 11.80
C ASN A 167 11.23 17.33 10.93
N PRO A 168 10.57 16.92 9.84
CA PRO A 168 11.03 15.78 9.05
C PRO A 168 12.29 16.14 8.25
N THR A 169 13.28 15.25 8.27
CA THR A 169 14.47 15.36 7.41
C THR A 169 14.13 15.10 5.95
N ASP A 170 14.98 15.54 5.02
CA ASP A 170 14.83 15.27 3.58
C ASP A 170 14.70 13.78 3.28
N ASP A 171 15.43 12.92 4.00
CA ASP A 171 15.31 11.47 3.90
C ASP A 171 13.93 10.98 4.34
N GLN A 172 13.37 11.54 5.41
CA GLN A 172 12.03 11.19 5.87
C GLN A 172 10.96 11.68 4.89
N LYS A 173 11.12 12.88 4.33
CA LYS A 173 10.24 13.42 3.29
C LYS A 173 10.29 12.57 2.02
N LEU A 174 11.48 12.21 1.54
CA LEU A 174 11.64 11.36 0.37
C LEU A 174 11.01 9.97 0.59
N SER A 175 11.16 9.41 1.79
CA SER A 175 10.52 8.15 2.18
C SER A 175 8.99 8.26 2.16
N TYR A 176 8.48 9.35 2.73
CA TYR A 176 7.05 9.64 2.75
C TYR A 176 6.50 9.81 1.33
N TYR A 177 7.19 10.55 0.47
CA TYR A 177 6.85 10.70 -0.95
C TYR A 177 6.80 9.35 -1.64
N ALA A 178 7.85 8.54 -1.50
CA ALA A 178 7.93 7.25 -2.18
C ALA A 178 6.77 6.32 -1.81
N VAL A 179 6.41 6.26 -0.52
CA VAL A 179 5.30 5.43 -0.05
C VAL A 179 3.94 5.99 -0.48
N ASN A 180 3.70 7.28 -0.31
CA ASN A 180 2.37 7.85 -0.53
C ASN A 180 2.06 8.15 -2.00
N VAL A 181 3.10 8.38 -2.81
CA VAL A 181 2.95 8.67 -4.24
C VAL A 181 3.15 7.41 -5.06
N PHE A 182 4.29 6.71 -4.97
CA PHE A 182 4.55 5.57 -5.88
C PHE A 182 3.81 4.28 -5.51
N PHE A 183 3.47 4.03 -4.24
CA PHE A 183 2.65 2.88 -3.85
C PHE A 183 1.15 3.16 -3.80
N ASN A 184 0.71 4.34 -4.26
CA ASN A 184 -0.69 4.59 -4.54
C ASN A 184 -1.14 3.70 -5.71
N ASP A 185 -2.31 3.07 -5.60
CA ASP A 185 -2.79 2.14 -6.62
C ASP A 185 -3.00 2.81 -7.99
N SER A 186 -3.47 4.05 -7.97
CA SER A 186 -3.67 4.87 -9.16
C SER A 186 -2.35 5.37 -9.75
N ALA A 187 -1.27 5.46 -8.96
CA ALA A 187 0.04 5.87 -9.45
C ALA A 187 0.66 4.85 -10.40
N TYR A 188 0.48 3.56 -10.15
CA TYR A 188 0.94 2.53 -11.09
C TYR A 188 0.29 2.69 -12.46
N GLU A 189 -1.03 2.85 -12.51
CA GLU A 189 -1.76 3.01 -13.77
C GLU A 189 -1.36 4.31 -14.49
N PHE A 190 -1.22 5.39 -13.73
CA PHE A 190 -0.71 6.66 -14.25
C PHE A 190 0.68 6.51 -14.87
N LEU A 191 1.62 5.90 -14.15
CA LEU A 191 2.99 5.64 -14.62
C LEU A 191 3.00 4.72 -15.85
N ARG A 192 2.13 3.69 -15.88
CA ARG A 192 2.00 2.78 -17.02
C ARG A 192 1.51 3.50 -18.28
N LYS A 193 0.46 4.33 -18.16
CA LYS A 193 -0.03 5.19 -19.27
C LYS A 193 1.08 6.13 -19.76
N ARG A 194 1.79 6.78 -18.82
CA ARG A 194 2.91 7.68 -19.12
C ARG A 194 4.04 6.96 -19.85
N TYR A 195 4.46 5.80 -19.36
CA TYR A 195 5.51 4.98 -19.97
C TYR A 195 5.19 4.64 -21.44
N ALA A 196 3.96 4.24 -21.72
CA ALA A 196 3.51 3.93 -23.08
C ALA A 196 3.52 5.17 -24.00
N ALA A 197 3.30 6.36 -23.46
CA ALA A 197 3.30 7.62 -24.20
C ALA A 197 4.69 8.27 -24.36
N MET A 198 5.71 7.79 -23.64
CA MET A 198 7.09 8.27 -23.76
C MET A 198 7.72 7.72 -25.05
N LYS A 199 8.27 8.61 -25.86
CA LYS A 199 9.06 8.24 -27.05
C LYS A 199 10.35 7.58 -26.60
#